data_AF-A0A2V9ISK0-F1
#
_entry.id   AF-A0A2V9ISK0-F1
#
_cell.length_a   1.000
_cell.length_b   1.000
_cell.length_c   1.000
_cell.angle_alpha   90.00
_cell.angle_beta   90.00
_cell.angle_gamma   90.00
#
_symmetry.space_group_name_H-M   'P 1'
#
loop_
_entity.id
_entity.type
_entity.pdbx_description
1 polymer ?
#
loop_
_entity_poly.entity_id
_entity_poly.type
_entity_poly.pdbx_seq_one_letter_code
_entity_poly.pdbx_strand_id
1 'polypeptide(L)'
;MSPTTSTKKQWTVMVYMAGDNNLDPNGVEDLKEMKKAGSTEALNVVAQFDRAAGHTTKRYYLRKGGKVSNDAVASLGQTNTGDPKVLADFIRWSVRNYPAERNLLVLWNHGQGWDDTDIYANERHSRLRRLASGPIRHALFHTPVRRTLRSAIRDAQARAILLDDNAKDFLDNLEMKKVLAGARTLLKRKLDILGMDACLMSMAEVGYQIHDSAAFTVGSEQTEPLDGWPYHTILAGLAKNPAMTARDLSALIVKKYLAFYTRDAVTQSACDLGKANALAGTVANLAAALAAGLSDAQTRQRILTARTRAQYYDVADNIDLVDFCGLLERANGSSEIGRRCRDVSNAVEPGGYVVAQGCKGKEVQNSHGVAIYFPTRSVSPLYAGLDFSRKTGWDRFLKAYVSAAHAR
;
A
#
# COMPACT_ATOMS: atom_id res chain seq x y z
N MET A 1 -32.79 24.45 -12.85
CA MET A 1 -31.84 24.91 -11.80
C MET A 1 -30.45 24.94 -12.42
N SER A 2 -29.86 26.13 -12.56
CA SER A 2 -28.50 26.31 -13.06
C SER A 2 -27.50 25.59 -12.14
N PRO A 3 -26.38 25.05 -12.65
CA PRO A 3 -25.38 24.44 -11.80
C PRO A 3 -24.73 25.55 -10.97
N THR A 4 -24.97 25.55 -9.66
CA THR A 4 -24.15 26.31 -8.72
C THR A 4 -22.73 25.77 -8.85
N THR A 5 -21.85 26.51 -9.51
CA THR A 5 -20.42 26.24 -9.54
C THR A 5 -19.91 26.34 -8.10
N SER A 6 -19.84 25.20 -7.41
CA SER A 6 -19.19 25.08 -6.11
C SER A 6 -17.76 25.59 -6.24
N THR A 7 -17.41 26.60 -5.45
CA THR A 7 -16.06 27.16 -5.41
C THR A 7 -15.08 26.07 -4.99
N LYS A 8 -14.02 25.86 -5.76
CA LYS A 8 -12.97 24.88 -5.45
C LYS A 8 -12.33 25.22 -4.10
N LYS A 9 -12.18 24.20 -3.24
CA LYS A 9 -11.39 24.31 -2.00
C LYS A 9 -9.92 24.02 -2.26
N GLN A 10 -9.04 24.27 -1.28
CA GLN A 10 -7.62 23.97 -1.42
C GLN A 10 -7.37 22.46 -1.51
N TRP A 11 -8.06 21.69 -0.66
CA TRP A 11 -7.88 20.25 -0.58
C TRP A 11 -9.21 19.51 -0.52
N THR A 12 -9.26 18.37 -1.21
CA THR A 12 -10.21 17.29 -0.94
C THR A 12 -9.42 16.08 -0.48
N VAL A 13 -9.69 15.64 0.75
CA VAL A 13 -9.19 14.39 1.32
C VAL A 13 -10.29 13.35 1.21
N MET A 14 -10.03 12.30 0.44
CA MET A 14 -10.92 11.19 0.16
C MET A 14 -10.40 9.96 0.90
N VAL A 15 -11.18 9.40 1.82
CA VAL A 15 -10.80 8.18 2.55
C VAL A 15 -11.72 7.03 2.14
N TYR A 16 -11.18 6.04 1.45
CA TYR A 16 -11.90 4.85 1.01
C TYR A 16 -11.58 3.69 1.95
N MET A 17 -12.57 3.31 2.75
CA MET A 17 -12.41 2.41 3.88
C MET A 17 -13.13 1.09 3.61
N ALA A 18 -12.33 0.05 3.41
CA ALA A 18 -12.81 -1.32 3.26
C ALA A 18 -12.81 -1.98 4.63
N GLY A 19 -13.92 -1.86 5.34
CA GLY A 19 -14.08 -2.33 6.72
C GLY A 19 -14.98 -3.54 6.88
N ASP A 20 -15.47 -4.16 5.80
CA ASP A 20 -16.18 -5.43 5.88
C ASP A 20 -15.19 -6.59 6.13
N ASN A 21 -14.52 -6.51 7.27
CA ASN A 21 -13.52 -7.42 7.80
C ASN A 21 -13.27 -7.10 9.29
N ASN A 22 -12.19 -7.62 9.87
CA ASN A 22 -11.86 -7.45 11.28
C ASN A 22 -11.43 -6.03 11.69
N LEU A 23 -11.28 -5.08 10.76
CA LEU A 23 -10.89 -3.70 11.04
C LEU A 23 -12.11 -2.76 11.22
N ASP A 24 -13.36 -3.18 11.02
CA ASP A 24 -14.55 -2.31 11.19
C ASP A 24 -14.51 -1.39 12.44
N PRO A 25 -14.17 -1.89 13.64
CA PRO A 25 -14.13 -1.04 14.83
C PRO A 25 -13.11 0.10 14.71
N ASN A 26 -11.94 -0.16 14.13
CA ASN A 26 -10.88 0.82 13.91
C ASN A 26 -11.33 1.90 12.93
N GLY A 27 -12.00 1.51 11.83
CA GLY A 27 -12.54 2.47 10.87
C GLY A 27 -13.61 3.40 11.47
N VAL A 28 -14.38 2.94 12.46
CA VAL A 28 -15.30 3.80 13.22
C VAL A 28 -14.53 4.85 14.04
N GLU A 29 -13.42 4.46 14.69
CA GLU A 29 -12.58 5.40 15.42
C GLU A 29 -11.90 6.41 14.48
N ASP A 30 -11.43 5.98 13.31
CA ASP A 30 -10.85 6.87 12.29
C ASP A 30 -11.84 7.91 11.77
N LEU A 31 -13.11 7.54 11.56
CA LEU A 31 -14.13 8.54 11.23
C LEU A 31 -14.32 9.57 12.36
N LYS A 32 -14.22 9.18 13.63
CA LYS A 32 -14.27 10.11 14.76
C LYS A 32 -13.03 10.98 14.83
N GLU A 33 -11.85 10.41 14.56
CA GLU A 33 -10.57 11.11 14.46
C GLU A 33 -10.63 12.22 13.41
N MET A 34 -11.08 11.87 12.21
CA MET A 34 -11.24 12.81 11.09
C MET A 34 -12.16 13.97 11.46
N LYS A 35 -13.24 13.70 12.20
CA LYS A 35 -14.18 14.74 12.70
C LYS A 35 -13.60 15.67 13.76
N LYS A 36 -12.46 15.35 14.40
CA LYS A 36 -11.80 16.30 15.31
C LYS A 36 -11.33 17.55 14.54
N ALA A 37 -10.89 17.39 13.29
CA ALA A 37 -10.60 18.48 12.36
C ALA A 37 -11.82 18.84 11.50
N GLY A 38 -12.38 17.85 10.81
CA GLY A 38 -13.52 17.98 9.90
C GLY A 38 -13.24 18.80 8.65
N SER A 39 -14.26 18.89 7.79
CA SER A 39 -14.27 19.80 6.64
C SER A 39 -14.37 21.26 7.10
N THR A 40 -13.68 22.15 6.38
CA THR A 40 -13.61 23.59 6.64
C THR A 40 -13.95 24.37 5.36
N GLU A 41 -13.82 25.70 5.37
CA GLU A 41 -13.94 26.51 4.16
C GLU A 41 -12.85 26.20 3.12
N ALA A 42 -11.69 25.71 3.55
CA ALA A 42 -10.54 25.39 2.69
C ALA A 42 -10.32 23.89 2.46
N LEU A 43 -11.00 23.01 3.21
CA LEU A 43 -10.81 21.56 3.18
C LEU A 43 -12.15 20.82 3.04
N ASN A 44 -12.22 19.87 2.12
CA ASN A 44 -13.23 18.82 2.13
C ASN A 44 -12.62 17.55 2.73
N VAL A 45 -13.28 16.96 3.73
CA VAL A 45 -12.95 15.63 4.25
C VAL A 45 -14.15 14.73 3.97
N VAL A 46 -13.97 13.79 3.04
CA VAL A 46 -15.01 12.86 2.62
C VAL A 46 -14.54 11.43 2.77
N ALA A 47 -15.47 10.54 3.12
CA ALA A 47 -15.17 9.13 3.26
C ALA A 47 -16.25 8.26 2.61
N GLN A 48 -15.85 7.07 2.16
CA GLN A 48 -16.75 5.96 1.92
C GLN A 48 -16.32 4.82 2.83
N PHE A 49 -17.24 4.31 3.64
CA PHE A 49 -16.94 3.24 4.58
C PHE A 49 -17.92 2.10 4.39
N ASP A 50 -17.39 0.95 3.98
CA ASP A 50 -18.11 -0.31 3.98
C ASP A 50 -17.86 -1.05 5.29
N ARG A 51 -18.93 -1.50 5.93
CA ARG A 51 -18.89 -1.91 7.34
C ARG A 51 -19.30 -3.36 7.49
N ALA A 52 -18.63 -4.05 8.40
CA ALA A 52 -18.91 -5.45 8.69
C ALA A 52 -20.28 -5.68 9.34
N ALA A 53 -20.61 -6.95 9.58
CA ALA A 53 -21.79 -7.39 10.33
C ALA A 53 -23.13 -6.94 9.73
N GLY A 54 -23.22 -6.85 8.39
CA GLY A 54 -24.45 -6.52 7.67
C GLY A 54 -24.82 -5.04 7.70
N HIS A 55 -23.93 -4.18 8.21
CA HIS A 55 -24.06 -2.74 8.05
C HIS A 55 -23.91 -2.34 6.58
N THR A 56 -24.56 -1.26 6.18
CA THR A 56 -24.48 -0.76 4.79
C THR A 56 -23.31 0.19 4.60
N THR A 57 -22.77 0.17 3.39
CA THR A 57 -21.80 1.14 2.91
C THR A 57 -22.42 2.53 2.85
N LYS A 58 -21.72 3.52 3.40
CA LYS A 58 -22.16 4.92 3.39
C LYS A 58 -21.06 5.84 2.90
N ARG A 59 -21.47 6.97 2.33
CA ARG A 59 -20.60 8.11 2.05
C ARG A 59 -20.83 9.21 3.07
N TYR A 60 -19.74 9.87 3.46
CA TYR A 60 -19.73 10.89 4.49
C TYR A 60 -19.13 12.19 3.98
N TYR A 61 -19.70 13.31 4.41
CA TYR A 61 -19.03 14.61 4.41
C TYR A 61 -18.79 14.99 5.86
N LEU A 62 -17.56 14.78 6.33
CA LEU A 62 -17.24 14.84 7.75
C LEU A 62 -17.14 16.29 8.21
N ARG A 63 -18.01 16.69 9.13
CA ARG A 63 -18.02 18.00 9.78
C ARG A 63 -17.32 17.91 11.13
N LYS A 64 -16.81 19.04 11.60
CA LYS A 64 -16.13 19.12 12.90
C LYS A 64 -17.12 18.82 14.04
N GLY A 65 -16.76 17.87 14.91
CA GLY A 65 -17.56 17.48 16.08
C GLY A 65 -18.90 16.80 15.74
N GLY A 66 -19.71 16.49 16.76
CA GLY A 66 -20.99 15.79 16.58
C GLY A 66 -20.86 14.29 16.25
N LYS A 67 -22.00 13.61 16.04
CA LYS A 67 -22.05 12.17 15.75
C LYS A 67 -21.70 11.88 14.29
N VAL A 68 -20.92 10.83 14.01
CA VAL A 68 -20.56 10.37 12.64
C VAL A 68 -21.82 10.12 11.79
N SER A 69 -22.87 9.55 12.39
CA SER A 69 -24.14 9.26 11.71
C SER A 69 -24.80 10.49 11.07
N ASN A 70 -24.58 11.68 11.64
CA ASN A 70 -25.19 12.92 11.15
C ASN A 70 -24.52 13.42 9.86
N ASP A 71 -23.35 12.88 9.52
CA ASP A 71 -22.56 13.29 8.36
C ASP A 71 -22.68 12.31 7.18
N ALA A 72 -23.48 11.24 7.32
CA ALA A 72 -23.80 10.38 6.19
C ALA A 72 -24.61 11.17 5.15
N VAL A 73 -24.08 11.25 3.93
CA VAL A 73 -24.67 12.00 2.81
C VAL A 73 -25.20 11.08 1.71
N ALA A 74 -24.83 9.79 1.73
CA ALA A 74 -25.42 8.75 0.90
C ALA A 74 -25.32 7.38 1.59
N SER A 75 -26.28 6.51 1.29
CA SER A 75 -26.26 5.09 1.65
C SER A 75 -26.28 4.30 0.35
N LEU A 76 -25.32 3.39 0.15
CA LEU A 76 -25.13 2.65 -1.10
C LEU A 76 -25.68 1.23 -1.03
N GLY A 77 -26.13 0.78 0.14
CA GLY A 77 -26.48 -0.62 0.37
C GLY A 77 -25.23 -1.42 0.72
N GLN A 78 -25.15 -2.67 0.29
CA GLN A 78 -23.92 -3.46 0.35
C GLN A 78 -23.07 -3.14 -0.88
N THR A 79 -21.76 -2.98 -0.71
CA THR A 79 -20.83 -2.86 -1.84
C THR A 79 -19.81 -4.00 -1.81
N ASN A 80 -19.03 -4.10 -2.88
CA ASN A 80 -17.80 -4.88 -2.89
C ASN A 80 -16.67 -3.86 -2.94
N THR A 81 -15.96 -3.68 -1.83
CA THR A 81 -14.90 -2.68 -1.77
C THR A 81 -13.65 -3.04 -2.55
N GLY A 82 -13.45 -4.32 -2.88
CA GLY A 82 -12.44 -4.81 -3.81
C GLY A 82 -12.75 -4.52 -5.28
N ASP A 83 -14.03 -4.30 -5.66
CA ASP A 83 -14.37 -4.02 -7.06
C ASP A 83 -13.83 -2.64 -7.49
N PRO A 84 -12.97 -2.57 -8.52
CA PRO A 84 -12.41 -1.31 -9.01
C PRO A 84 -13.47 -0.29 -9.43
N LYS A 85 -14.68 -0.71 -9.81
CA LYS A 85 -15.79 0.19 -10.15
C LYS A 85 -16.29 0.97 -8.94
N VAL A 86 -16.34 0.33 -7.76
CA VAL A 86 -16.82 0.98 -6.53
C VAL A 86 -15.84 2.07 -6.11
N LEU A 87 -14.53 1.81 -6.18
CA LEU A 87 -13.51 2.83 -5.94
C LEU A 87 -13.56 3.96 -6.99
N ALA A 88 -13.66 3.63 -8.28
CA ALA A 88 -13.77 4.61 -9.35
C ALA A 88 -15.00 5.51 -9.18
N ASP A 89 -16.13 4.95 -8.74
CA ASP A 89 -17.36 5.69 -8.46
C ASP A 89 -17.24 6.59 -7.24
N PHE A 90 -16.52 6.15 -6.20
CA PHE A 90 -16.21 7.01 -5.05
C PHE A 90 -15.35 8.21 -5.45
N ILE A 91 -14.26 7.99 -6.19
CA ILE A 91 -13.39 9.07 -6.69
C ILE A 91 -14.20 10.05 -7.55
N ARG A 92 -15.03 9.52 -8.46
CA ARG A 92 -15.88 10.33 -9.33
C ARG A 92 -16.88 11.18 -8.55
N TRP A 93 -17.53 10.59 -7.55
CA TRP A 93 -18.45 11.30 -6.68
C TRP A 93 -17.74 12.39 -5.88
N SER A 94 -16.58 12.08 -5.30
CA SER A 94 -15.80 13.03 -4.51
C SER A 94 -15.37 14.23 -5.34
N VAL A 95 -14.78 14.02 -6.52
CA VAL A 95 -14.30 15.10 -7.39
C VAL A 95 -15.44 15.98 -7.91
N ARG A 96 -16.60 15.40 -8.22
CA ARG A 96 -17.76 16.15 -8.74
C ARG A 96 -18.46 16.98 -7.67
N ASN A 97 -18.62 16.45 -6.47
CA ASN A 97 -19.39 17.11 -5.40
C ASN A 97 -18.51 18.00 -4.50
N TYR A 98 -17.22 17.71 -4.42
CA TYR A 98 -16.26 18.39 -3.55
C TYR A 98 -15.00 18.77 -4.35
N PRO A 99 -15.13 19.67 -5.32
CA PRO A 99 -14.01 20.03 -6.18
C PRO A 99 -12.93 20.79 -5.37
N ALA A 100 -11.66 20.50 -5.66
CA ALA A 100 -10.54 21.13 -5.00
C ALA A 100 -9.32 21.29 -5.91
N GLU A 101 -8.40 22.16 -5.50
CA GLU A 101 -7.12 22.36 -6.18
C GLU A 101 -6.19 21.16 -6.02
N ARG A 102 -6.22 20.47 -4.87
CA ARG A 102 -5.44 19.27 -4.58
C ARG A 102 -6.29 18.13 -4.00
N ASN A 103 -5.87 16.91 -4.27
CA ASN A 103 -6.59 15.67 -3.94
C ASN A 103 -5.65 14.67 -3.27
N LEU A 104 -5.98 14.30 -2.04
CA LEU A 104 -5.42 13.15 -1.34
C LEU A 104 -6.46 12.03 -1.38
N LEU A 105 -6.11 10.87 -1.93
CA LEU A 105 -6.90 9.64 -1.81
C LEU A 105 -6.18 8.72 -0.83
N VAL A 106 -6.86 8.29 0.22
CA VAL A 106 -6.36 7.28 1.16
C VAL A 106 -7.13 5.98 0.95
N LEU A 107 -6.40 4.90 0.72
CA LEU A 107 -6.91 3.54 0.72
C LEU A 107 -6.64 2.95 2.10
N TRP A 108 -7.70 2.60 2.82
CA TRP A 108 -7.65 2.15 4.21
C TRP A 108 -8.13 0.71 4.30
N ASN A 109 -7.24 -0.22 4.70
CA ASN A 109 -7.49 -1.64 5.02
C ASN A 109 -6.14 -2.32 5.39
N HIS A 110 -6.10 -3.66 5.40
CA HIS A 110 -4.89 -4.46 5.20
C HIS A 110 -4.26 -4.24 3.81
N GLY A 111 -3.01 -4.70 3.66
CA GLY A 111 -2.28 -4.77 2.39
C GLY A 111 -1.11 -5.78 2.42
N GLN A 112 -0.54 -6.11 1.26
CA GLN A 112 0.73 -6.86 1.10
C GLN A 112 1.67 -6.26 0.04
N GLY A 113 1.49 -5.00 -0.31
CA GLY A 113 2.30 -4.38 -1.35
C GLY A 113 1.98 -4.95 -2.72
N TRP A 114 2.96 -5.63 -3.34
CA TRP A 114 2.86 -6.09 -4.73
C TRP A 114 2.17 -7.46 -4.88
N ASP A 115 2.07 -8.26 -3.82
CA ASP A 115 1.60 -9.65 -3.92
C ASP A 115 0.06 -9.71 -3.99
N ASP A 116 -0.45 -10.02 -5.19
CA ASP A 116 -1.89 -10.15 -5.49
C ASP A 116 -2.39 -11.60 -5.33
N THR A 117 -1.73 -12.44 -4.51
CA THR A 117 -2.16 -13.83 -4.30
C THR A 117 -3.61 -13.90 -3.78
N ASP A 118 -4.45 -14.61 -4.53
CA ASP A 118 -5.89 -14.71 -4.26
C ASP A 118 -6.20 -15.64 -3.07
N ILE A 119 -6.54 -15.03 -1.95
CA ILE A 119 -6.86 -15.75 -0.70
C ILE A 119 -8.30 -16.21 -0.60
N TYR A 120 -9.16 -15.65 -1.44
CA TYR A 120 -10.55 -16.04 -1.50
C TYR A 120 -10.76 -17.17 -2.51
N ALA A 121 -9.73 -17.57 -3.28
CA ALA A 121 -9.80 -18.62 -4.29
C ALA A 121 -10.51 -19.88 -3.79
N ASN A 122 -10.09 -20.42 -2.65
CA ASN A 122 -10.65 -21.64 -2.08
C ASN A 122 -12.09 -21.47 -1.63
N GLU A 123 -12.40 -20.33 -0.99
CA GLU A 123 -13.76 -20.03 -0.52
C GLU A 123 -14.73 -19.81 -1.70
N ARG A 124 -14.32 -19.08 -2.74
CA ARG A 124 -15.09 -18.87 -3.96
C ARG A 124 -15.37 -20.19 -4.68
N HIS A 125 -14.36 -21.05 -4.83
CA HIS A 125 -14.52 -22.40 -5.39
C HIS A 125 -15.47 -23.26 -4.55
N SER A 126 -15.38 -23.20 -3.21
CA SER A 126 -16.27 -23.97 -2.33
C SER A 126 -17.74 -23.51 -2.46
N ARG A 127 -18.00 -22.21 -2.57
CA ARG A 127 -19.35 -21.65 -2.83
C ARG A 127 -19.87 -22.11 -4.19
N LEU A 128 -19.05 -22.01 -5.24
CA LEU A 128 -19.43 -22.48 -6.58
C LEU A 128 -19.75 -23.98 -6.59
N ARG A 129 -18.94 -24.80 -5.92
CA ARG A 129 -19.21 -26.24 -5.76
C ARG A 129 -20.51 -26.47 -5.00
N ARG A 130 -20.79 -25.73 -3.92
CA ARG A 130 -22.03 -25.86 -3.14
C ARG A 130 -23.28 -25.39 -3.91
N LEU A 131 -23.13 -24.43 -4.81
CA LEU A 131 -24.20 -23.98 -5.71
C LEU A 131 -24.42 -24.97 -6.86
N ALA A 132 -23.36 -25.63 -7.32
CA ALA A 132 -23.42 -26.66 -8.37
C ALA A 132 -23.91 -28.02 -7.82
N SER A 133 -23.63 -28.34 -6.56
CA SER A 133 -24.18 -29.51 -5.87
C SER A 133 -25.49 -29.11 -5.18
N GLY A 134 -26.63 -29.48 -5.77
CA GLY A 134 -27.94 -29.35 -5.11
C GLY A 134 -28.00 -29.99 -3.71
N PRO A 135 -29.08 -29.83 -2.94
CA PRO A 135 -29.10 -30.10 -1.51
C PRO A 135 -28.91 -31.59 -1.22
N ILE A 136 -27.71 -31.98 -0.79
CA ILE A 136 -27.44 -33.32 -0.24
C ILE A 136 -27.49 -33.21 1.29
N ARG A 137 -28.39 -33.97 1.90
CA ARG A 137 -28.52 -34.14 3.36
C ARG A 137 -27.47 -35.14 3.89
N HIS A 138 -27.12 -34.95 5.17
CA HIS A 138 -26.25 -35.76 6.07
C HIS A 138 -24.76 -35.40 6.06
N ALA A 139 -24.01 -35.38 7.18
CA ALA A 139 -24.27 -35.43 8.62
C ALA A 139 -22.95 -35.08 9.36
N LEU A 140 -23.11 -34.67 10.62
CA LEU A 140 -22.17 -34.44 11.73
C LEU A 140 -20.72 -34.99 11.63
N PHE A 141 -19.74 -34.12 11.89
CA PHE A 141 -18.48 -34.49 12.56
C PHE A 141 -18.06 -33.40 13.55
N HIS A 142 -17.84 -33.80 14.81
CA HIS A 142 -17.28 -32.97 15.86
C HIS A 142 -15.74 -33.02 15.79
N THR A 143 -15.09 -31.86 15.81
CA THR A 143 -13.63 -31.73 15.97
C THR A 143 -13.34 -30.46 16.78
N PRO A 144 -12.37 -30.45 17.72
CA PRO A 144 -12.25 -29.36 18.68
C PRO A 144 -11.64 -28.10 18.03
N VAL A 145 -12.53 -27.14 17.75
CA VAL A 145 -12.30 -25.89 16.99
C VAL A 145 -11.18 -24.99 17.54
N ARG A 146 -10.67 -25.20 18.75
CA ARG A 146 -9.72 -24.27 19.38
C ARG A 146 -8.26 -24.40 18.95
N ARG A 147 -7.82 -25.57 18.47
CA ARG A 147 -6.41 -25.77 18.03
C ARG A 147 -6.20 -25.44 16.55
N THR A 148 -7.21 -25.71 15.72
CA THR A 148 -7.25 -25.34 14.30
C THR A 148 -7.42 -23.85 14.08
N LEU A 149 -8.16 -23.13 14.95
CA LEU A 149 -8.26 -21.66 14.84
C LEU A 149 -6.89 -20.98 15.02
N ARG A 150 -6.03 -21.49 15.92
CA ARG A 150 -4.67 -20.95 16.14
C ARG A 150 -3.65 -21.35 15.07
N SER A 151 -3.93 -22.35 14.23
CA SER A 151 -3.11 -22.62 13.03
C SER A 151 -3.68 -21.88 11.81
N ALA A 152 -5.00 -21.74 11.70
CA ALA A 152 -5.65 -20.92 10.67
C ALA A 152 -5.30 -19.43 10.79
N ILE A 153 -5.07 -18.91 12.00
CA ILE A 153 -4.54 -17.55 12.21
C ILE A 153 -3.07 -17.43 11.75
N ARG A 154 -2.33 -18.54 11.68
CA ARG A 154 -0.93 -18.56 11.20
C ARG A 154 -0.80 -18.90 9.71
N ASP A 155 -1.77 -19.58 9.13
CA ASP A 155 -1.83 -19.97 7.71
C ASP A 155 -2.67 -19.00 6.83
N ALA A 156 -3.14 -17.88 7.37
CA ALA A 156 -3.86 -16.84 6.60
C ALA A 156 -2.91 -15.88 5.86
N GLN A 157 -1.83 -16.42 5.25
CA GLN A 157 -0.75 -15.67 4.60
C GLN A 157 -0.94 -15.58 3.08
N ALA A 158 -1.67 -14.54 2.66
CA ALA A 158 -1.66 -13.83 1.38
C ALA A 158 -2.78 -12.76 1.50
N ARG A 159 -2.66 -11.50 1.02
CA ARG A 159 -3.64 -10.40 1.16
C ARG A 159 -3.26 -9.20 0.27
N ALA A 160 -3.99 -8.94 -0.82
CA ALA A 160 -3.89 -7.67 -1.56
C ALA A 160 -4.40 -6.45 -0.75
N ILE A 161 -4.57 -5.26 -1.35
CA ILE A 161 -5.15 -4.08 -0.64
C ILE A 161 -6.69 -4.07 -0.76
N LEU A 162 -7.38 -3.46 0.22
CA LEU A 162 -8.85 -3.26 0.23
C LEU A 162 -9.66 -4.58 0.21
N LEU A 163 -9.37 -5.49 1.12
CA LEU A 163 -10.12 -6.74 1.33
C LEU A 163 -11.56 -6.53 1.77
N ASP A 164 -12.44 -7.30 1.15
CA ASP A 164 -13.86 -7.41 1.46
C ASP A 164 -14.20 -8.86 1.80
N ASP A 165 -14.31 -9.18 3.09
CA ASP A 165 -14.53 -10.56 3.54
C ASP A 165 -15.93 -11.06 3.20
N ASN A 166 -16.90 -10.18 2.96
CA ASN A 166 -18.26 -10.55 2.59
C ASN A 166 -18.38 -10.81 1.08
N ALA A 167 -17.86 -9.89 0.27
CA ALA A 167 -17.79 -10.04 -1.17
C ALA A 167 -16.77 -11.11 -1.61
N LYS A 168 -15.82 -11.45 -0.72
CA LYS A 168 -14.71 -12.38 -1.00
C LYS A 168 -13.86 -11.85 -2.15
N ASP A 169 -13.48 -10.58 -2.07
CA ASP A 169 -12.76 -9.88 -3.12
C ASP A 169 -11.78 -8.84 -2.57
N PHE A 170 -10.90 -8.34 -3.42
CA PHE A 170 -9.89 -7.34 -3.08
C PHE A 170 -9.50 -6.54 -4.32
N LEU A 171 -8.85 -5.39 -4.14
CA LEU A 171 -8.32 -4.60 -5.25
C LEU A 171 -6.88 -5.03 -5.57
N ASP A 172 -6.65 -5.57 -6.75
CA ASP A 172 -5.30 -5.95 -7.19
C ASP A 172 -4.49 -4.75 -7.72
N ASN A 173 -3.17 -4.91 -7.87
CA ASN A 173 -2.29 -3.82 -8.32
C ASN A 173 -2.56 -3.35 -9.76
N LEU A 174 -3.04 -4.22 -10.66
CA LEU A 174 -3.39 -3.89 -12.04
C LEU A 174 -4.73 -3.15 -12.11
N GLU A 175 -5.69 -3.52 -11.29
CA GLU A 175 -6.97 -2.85 -11.10
C GLU A 175 -6.76 -1.47 -10.49
N MET A 176 -5.94 -1.36 -9.44
CA MET A 176 -5.54 -0.07 -8.86
C MET A 176 -4.94 0.84 -9.93
N LYS A 177 -4.02 0.34 -10.77
CA LYS A 177 -3.48 1.12 -11.90
C LYS A 177 -4.58 1.63 -12.83
N LYS A 178 -5.54 0.78 -13.22
CA LYS A 178 -6.65 1.16 -14.11
C LYS A 178 -7.54 2.23 -13.47
N VAL A 179 -7.90 2.07 -12.20
CA VAL A 179 -8.73 3.03 -11.47
C VAL A 179 -8.03 4.40 -11.37
N LEU A 180 -6.75 4.41 -11.02
CA LEU A 180 -5.98 5.66 -10.90
C LEU A 180 -5.74 6.33 -12.27
N ALA A 181 -5.61 5.57 -13.36
CA ALA A 181 -5.60 6.14 -14.71
C ALA A 181 -6.93 6.82 -15.05
N GLY A 182 -8.05 6.23 -14.64
CA GLY A 182 -9.38 6.85 -14.70
C GLY A 182 -9.47 8.13 -13.86
N ALA A 183 -8.95 8.11 -12.63
CA ALA A 183 -8.88 9.28 -11.75
C ALA A 183 -8.06 10.41 -12.38
N ARG A 184 -6.88 10.12 -12.96
CA ARG A 184 -6.06 11.09 -13.69
C ARG A 184 -6.82 11.73 -14.85
N THR A 185 -7.56 10.92 -15.61
CA THR A 185 -8.38 11.41 -16.73
C THR A 185 -9.48 12.35 -16.24
N LEU A 186 -10.18 11.97 -15.15
CA LEU A 186 -11.23 12.78 -14.54
C LEU A 186 -10.69 14.11 -14.00
N LEU A 187 -9.54 14.08 -13.33
CA LEU A 187 -8.88 15.25 -12.74
C LEU A 187 -8.19 16.13 -13.78
N LYS A 188 -7.89 15.59 -14.97
CA LYS A 188 -7.03 16.19 -16.02
C LYS A 188 -5.60 16.48 -15.56
N ARG A 189 -5.15 15.78 -14.50
CA ARG A 189 -3.82 15.85 -13.89
C ARG A 189 -3.61 14.61 -13.03
N LYS A 190 -2.38 14.33 -12.62
CA LYS A 190 -2.12 13.25 -11.65
C LYS A 190 -2.86 13.54 -10.34
N LEU A 191 -3.30 12.48 -9.66
CA LEU A 191 -3.68 12.54 -8.25
C LEU A 191 -2.50 13.09 -7.45
N ASP A 192 -2.71 14.04 -6.54
CA ASP A 192 -1.60 14.68 -5.84
C ASP A 192 -0.94 13.69 -4.87
N ILE A 193 -1.74 12.98 -4.08
CA ILE A 193 -1.23 12.00 -3.11
C ILE A 193 -2.13 10.77 -3.11
N LEU A 194 -1.52 9.60 -3.25
CA LEU A 194 -2.11 8.33 -2.84
C LEU A 194 -1.56 7.92 -1.49
N GLY A 195 -2.38 8.01 -0.45
CA GLY A 195 -2.10 7.41 0.85
C GLY A 195 -2.55 5.96 0.86
N MET A 196 -1.75 5.09 1.46
CA MET A 196 -2.08 3.70 1.70
C MET A 196 -1.90 3.48 3.20
N ASP A 197 -3.01 3.61 3.93
CA ASP A 197 -3.14 3.28 5.35
C ASP A 197 -3.40 1.77 5.41
N ALA A 198 -2.33 1.04 5.07
CA ALA A 198 -2.28 -0.38 4.80
C ALA A 198 -0.84 -0.90 4.86
N CYS A 199 -0.71 -2.16 5.28
CA CYS A 199 0.57 -2.84 5.45
C CYS A 199 1.36 -2.98 4.15
N LEU A 200 2.70 -2.88 4.24
CA LEU A 200 3.65 -3.28 3.19
C LEU A 200 3.51 -2.53 1.85
N MET A 201 2.87 -1.36 1.83
CA MET A 201 2.55 -0.66 0.58
C MET A 201 3.68 0.26 0.06
N SER A 202 4.71 0.56 0.85
CA SER A 202 5.88 1.30 0.36
C SER A 202 6.91 0.37 -0.30
N MET A 203 6.56 -0.07 -1.50
CA MET A 203 7.40 -0.92 -2.34
C MET A 203 7.72 -0.24 -3.67
N ALA A 204 8.92 -0.47 -4.19
CA ALA A 204 9.35 0.03 -5.49
C ALA A 204 8.40 -0.43 -6.61
N GLU A 205 7.92 -1.66 -6.52
CA GLU A 205 6.94 -2.27 -7.42
C GLU A 205 5.63 -1.48 -7.45
N VAL A 206 5.03 -1.28 -6.27
CA VAL A 206 3.73 -0.60 -6.12
C VAL A 206 3.85 0.83 -6.65
N GLY A 207 4.86 1.58 -6.19
CA GLY A 207 5.06 2.97 -6.60
C GLY A 207 5.27 3.09 -8.11
N TYR A 208 6.04 2.19 -8.72
CA TYR A 208 6.23 2.16 -10.16
C TYR A 208 4.96 1.78 -10.92
N GLN A 209 4.15 0.86 -10.40
CA GLN A 209 2.91 0.40 -11.03
C GLN A 209 1.91 1.55 -11.25
N ILE A 210 1.93 2.59 -10.41
CA ILE A 210 0.97 3.71 -10.42
C ILE A 210 1.60 5.07 -10.76
N HIS A 211 2.90 5.12 -11.07
CA HIS A 211 3.66 6.38 -11.17
C HIS A 211 3.15 7.36 -12.24
N ASP A 212 2.46 6.87 -13.27
CA ASP A 212 1.85 7.70 -14.30
C ASP A 212 0.58 8.42 -13.86
N SER A 213 -0.03 8.01 -12.73
CA SER A 213 -1.36 8.44 -12.30
C SER A 213 -1.36 9.21 -10.98
N ALA A 214 -0.36 9.02 -10.12
CA ALA A 214 -0.19 9.76 -8.87
C ALA A 214 1.16 10.50 -8.82
N ALA A 215 1.21 11.63 -8.12
CA ALA A 215 2.44 12.42 -7.95
C ALA A 215 3.26 11.92 -6.75
N PHE A 216 2.61 11.68 -5.61
CA PHE A 216 3.24 11.14 -4.41
C PHE A 216 2.49 9.93 -3.86
N THR A 217 3.22 9.03 -3.20
CA THR A 217 2.65 8.01 -2.33
C THR A 217 3.06 8.23 -0.89
N VAL A 218 2.23 7.75 0.04
CA VAL A 218 2.61 7.61 1.45
C VAL A 218 2.17 6.23 1.93
N GLY A 219 3.09 5.48 2.53
CA GLY A 219 2.83 4.13 3.05
C GLY A 219 4.00 3.56 3.83
N SER A 220 3.75 2.42 4.49
CA SER A 220 4.73 1.70 5.30
C SER A 220 5.40 0.57 4.51
N GLU A 221 6.69 0.33 4.79
CA GLU A 221 7.43 -0.85 4.30
C GLU A 221 7.09 -2.09 5.15
N GLN A 222 6.67 -1.87 6.40
CA GLN A 222 6.25 -2.85 7.39
C GLN A 222 4.71 -2.95 7.48
N THR A 223 4.21 -3.95 8.21
CA THR A 223 2.83 -3.96 8.73
C THR A 223 2.54 -2.74 9.60
N GLU A 224 1.33 -2.21 9.53
CA GLU A 224 0.91 -1.06 10.33
C GLU A 224 0.12 -1.51 11.57
N PRO A 225 0.24 -0.82 12.71
CA PRO A 225 -0.62 -1.07 13.86
C PRO A 225 -2.09 -0.78 13.53
N LEU A 226 -3.02 -1.44 14.22
CA LEU A 226 -4.46 -1.38 13.92
C LEU A 226 -5.07 0.03 13.99
N ASP A 227 -4.45 0.94 14.75
CA ASP A 227 -4.89 2.33 14.86
C ASP A 227 -4.68 3.14 13.55
N GLY A 228 -3.87 2.63 12.60
CA GLY A 228 -3.63 3.28 11.31
C GLY A 228 -3.05 4.69 11.39
N TRP A 229 -3.48 5.57 10.50
CA TRP A 229 -2.99 6.95 10.48
C TRP A 229 -3.62 7.81 11.57
N PRO A 230 -2.86 8.70 12.25
CA PRO A 230 -3.42 9.62 13.25
C PRO A 230 -4.14 10.81 12.57
N TYR A 231 -5.27 10.53 11.91
CA TYR A 231 -6.02 11.45 11.05
C TYR A 231 -6.27 12.80 11.70
N HIS A 232 -6.58 12.81 13.00
CA HIS A 232 -6.84 14.03 13.74
C HIS A 232 -5.66 15.00 13.75
N THR A 233 -4.42 14.50 13.87
CA THR A 233 -3.22 15.36 13.90
C THR A 233 -2.77 15.78 12.50
N ILE A 234 -2.96 14.90 11.51
CA ILE A 234 -2.66 15.16 10.10
C ILE A 234 -3.60 16.24 9.57
N LEU A 235 -4.91 16.03 9.69
CA LEU A 235 -5.93 16.97 9.21
C LEU A 235 -5.90 18.28 9.98
N ALA A 236 -5.58 18.28 11.28
CA ALA A 236 -5.37 19.53 12.01
C ALA A 236 -4.15 20.31 11.49
N GLY A 237 -3.08 19.62 11.07
CA GLY A 237 -1.93 20.26 10.43
C GLY A 237 -2.28 20.86 9.07
N LEU A 238 -3.03 20.12 8.25
CA LEU A 238 -3.50 20.59 6.95
C LEU A 238 -4.49 21.76 7.07
N ALA A 239 -5.43 21.71 8.02
CA ALA A 239 -6.39 22.78 8.25
C ALA A 239 -5.72 24.09 8.71
N LYS A 240 -4.59 24.01 9.42
CA LYS A 240 -3.78 25.18 9.82
C LYS A 240 -3.01 25.80 8.66
N ASN A 241 -2.64 25.00 7.66
CA ASN A 241 -1.94 25.48 6.46
C ASN A 241 -2.54 24.82 5.21
N PRO A 242 -3.72 25.27 4.74
CA PRO A 242 -4.37 24.65 3.59
C PRO A 242 -3.63 24.90 2.27
N ALA A 243 -2.72 25.88 2.23
CA ALA A 243 -1.87 26.14 1.06
C ALA A 243 -0.73 25.11 0.89
N MET A 244 -0.57 24.18 1.84
CA MET A 244 0.47 23.14 1.84
C MET A 244 0.56 22.42 0.49
N THR A 245 1.79 22.24 0.02
CA THR A 245 2.04 21.48 -1.21
C THR A 245 1.79 19.99 -0.98
N ALA A 246 1.62 19.23 -2.07
CA ALA A 246 1.48 17.78 -1.95
C ALA A 246 2.71 17.13 -1.31
N ARG A 247 3.91 17.58 -1.68
CA ARG A 247 5.18 17.14 -1.09
C ARG A 247 5.22 17.38 0.42
N ASP A 248 4.85 18.58 0.87
CA ASP A 248 4.86 18.94 2.29
C ASP A 248 3.82 18.17 3.09
N LEU A 249 2.63 17.94 2.52
CA LEU A 249 1.59 17.14 3.16
C LEU A 249 2.02 15.68 3.27
N SER A 250 2.62 15.10 2.23
CA SER A 250 3.18 13.75 2.30
C SER A 250 4.25 13.62 3.40
N ALA A 251 5.18 14.58 3.49
CA ALA A 251 6.18 14.60 4.56
C ALA A 251 5.56 14.82 5.96
N LEU A 252 4.51 15.64 6.05
CA LEU A 252 3.78 15.85 7.29
C LEU A 252 3.12 14.56 7.78
N ILE A 253 2.50 13.78 6.88
CA ILE A 253 1.86 12.50 7.22
C ILE A 253 2.90 11.57 7.88
N VAL A 254 4.06 11.38 7.23
CA VAL A 254 5.18 10.59 7.78
C VAL A 254 5.56 11.07 9.17
N LYS A 255 5.78 12.38 9.32
CA LYS A 255 6.16 12.99 10.60
C LYS A 255 5.11 12.75 11.70
N LYS A 256 3.82 12.89 11.38
CA LYS A 256 2.72 12.73 12.35
C LYS A 256 2.53 11.28 12.75
N TYR A 257 2.60 10.37 11.78
CA TYR A 257 2.54 8.93 12.01
C TYR A 257 3.65 8.48 12.96
N LEU A 258 4.91 8.85 12.66
CA LEU A 258 6.03 8.53 13.53
C LEU A 258 5.89 9.17 14.91
N ALA A 259 5.40 10.40 15.01
CA ALA A 259 5.20 11.04 16.31
C ALA A 259 4.11 10.36 17.16
N PHE A 260 3.10 9.76 16.53
CA PHE A 260 1.97 9.11 17.19
C PHE A 260 2.37 7.79 17.85
N TYR A 261 3.08 6.93 17.13
CA TYR A 261 3.55 5.65 17.66
C TYR A 261 4.79 5.80 18.53
N THR A 262 4.75 5.30 19.76
CA THR A 262 5.87 5.42 20.73
C THR A 262 6.43 4.09 21.20
N ARG A 263 5.68 2.99 21.04
CA ARG A 263 6.05 1.66 21.54
C ARG A 263 6.13 0.64 20.42
N ASP A 264 5.31 0.81 19.39
CA ASP A 264 5.23 -0.07 18.24
C ASP A 264 6.43 0.11 17.32
N ALA A 265 6.82 -1.00 16.69
CA ALA A 265 7.77 -0.95 15.61
C ALA A 265 7.06 -0.62 14.30
N VAL A 266 7.42 0.52 13.73
CA VAL A 266 6.72 1.10 12.60
C VAL A 266 7.69 1.69 11.60
N THR A 267 7.27 1.71 10.34
CA THR A 267 7.93 2.45 9.26
C THR A 267 6.91 3.34 8.59
N GLN A 268 7.32 4.47 8.05
CA GLN A 268 6.45 5.30 7.23
C GLN A 268 7.29 6.11 6.26
N SER A 269 6.83 6.21 5.02
CA SER A 269 7.60 6.87 3.97
C SER A 269 6.69 7.57 2.97
N ALA A 270 7.21 8.65 2.41
CA ALA A 270 6.61 9.44 1.35
C ALA A 270 7.52 9.40 0.14
N CYS A 271 7.00 9.00 -1.02
CA CYS A 271 7.78 8.83 -2.25
C CYS A 271 7.28 9.74 -3.38
N ASP A 272 8.21 10.32 -4.15
CA ASP A 272 7.97 11.13 -5.34
C ASP A 272 7.96 10.22 -6.59
N LEU A 273 6.75 9.96 -7.10
CA LEU A 273 6.58 9.07 -8.25
C LEU A 273 7.07 9.69 -9.56
N GLY A 274 7.35 11.00 -9.60
CA GLY A 274 8.10 11.63 -10.69
C GLY A 274 9.52 11.07 -10.84
N LYS A 275 10.07 10.46 -9.80
CA LYS A 275 11.40 9.82 -9.78
C LYS A 275 11.36 8.30 -10.00
N ALA A 276 10.17 7.69 -10.10
CA ALA A 276 10.01 6.24 -10.21
C ALA A 276 10.75 5.64 -11.42
N ASN A 277 10.75 6.32 -12.58
CA ASN A 277 11.49 5.87 -13.77
C ASN A 277 13.01 5.91 -13.59
N ALA A 278 13.53 6.90 -12.87
CA ALA A 278 14.96 6.99 -12.59
C ALA A 278 15.38 5.85 -11.64
N LEU A 279 14.63 5.63 -10.57
CA LEU A 279 14.85 4.51 -9.64
C LEU A 279 14.76 3.15 -10.35
N ALA A 280 13.73 2.92 -11.16
CA ALA A 280 13.62 1.67 -11.92
C ALA A 280 14.79 1.48 -12.90
N GLY A 281 15.33 2.57 -13.48
CA GLY A 281 16.53 2.51 -14.31
C GLY A 281 17.77 2.05 -13.54
N THR A 282 17.99 2.56 -12.32
CA THR A 282 19.12 2.13 -11.49
C THR A 282 18.96 0.70 -10.98
N VAL A 283 17.74 0.30 -10.61
CA VAL A 283 17.43 -1.09 -10.25
C VAL A 283 17.63 -2.04 -11.42
N ALA A 284 17.28 -1.65 -12.66
CA ALA A 284 17.53 -2.46 -13.85
C ALA A 284 19.02 -2.75 -14.05
N ASN A 285 19.86 -1.73 -13.89
CA ASN A 285 21.31 -1.87 -14.00
C ASN A 285 21.87 -2.74 -12.87
N LEU A 286 21.33 -2.60 -11.64
CA LEU A 286 21.68 -3.46 -10.52
C LEU A 286 21.30 -4.92 -10.79
N ALA A 287 20.08 -5.18 -11.28
CA ALA A 287 19.60 -6.52 -11.62
C ALA A 287 20.55 -7.23 -12.59
N ALA A 288 20.98 -6.54 -13.65
CA ALA A 288 21.91 -7.05 -14.64
C ALA A 288 23.29 -7.35 -14.03
N ALA A 289 23.83 -6.43 -13.22
CA ALA A 289 25.12 -6.62 -12.55
C ALA A 289 25.09 -7.78 -11.54
N LEU A 290 24.01 -7.92 -10.77
CA LEU A 290 23.83 -9.03 -9.84
C LEU A 290 23.75 -10.37 -10.57
N ALA A 291 22.95 -10.44 -11.64
CA ALA A 291 22.80 -11.65 -12.44
C ALA A 291 24.15 -12.10 -13.05
N ALA A 292 24.94 -11.17 -13.59
CA ALA A 292 26.27 -11.46 -14.09
C ALA A 292 27.23 -11.92 -12.97
N GLY A 293 27.11 -11.35 -11.76
CA GLY A 293 27.92 -11.71 -10.61
C GLY A 293 27.64 -13.11 -10.04
N LEU A 294 26.51 -13.74 -10.37
CA LEU A 294 26.15 -15.06 -9.82
C LEU A 294 27.07 -16.20 -10.31
N SER A 295 27.75 -16.04 -11.45
CA SER A 295 28.68 -17.06 -11.95
C SER A 295 29.97 -17.13 -11.13
N ASP A 296 30.41 -16.02 -10.54
CA ASP A 296 31.59 -15.97 -9.67
C ASP A 296 31.22 -16.43 -8.24
N ALA A 297 31.96 -17.40 -7.71
CA ALA A 297 31.63 -18.03 -6.42
C ALA A 297 31.73 -17.05 -5.24
N GLN A 298 32.74 -16.17 -5.24
CA GLN A 298 32.92 -15.21 -4.15
C GLN A 298 31.86 -14.12 -4.18
N THR A 299 31.56 -13.59 -5.37
CA THR A 299 30.52 -12.60 -5.60
C THR A 299 29.14 -13.17 -5.27
N ARG A 300 28.83 -14.38 -5.72
CA ARG A 300 27.61 -15.11 -5.37
C ARG A 300 27.44 -15.22 -3.85
N GLN A 301 28.47 -15.63 -3.11
CA GLN A 301 28.41 -15.73 -1.65
C GLN A 301 28.14 -14.38 -0.97
N ARG A 302 28.72 -13.29 -1.49
CA ARG A 302 28.46 -11.93 -0.99
C ARG A 302 27.01 -11.51 -1.25
N ILE A 303 26.43 -11.85 -2.41
CA ILE A 303 25.02 -11.59 -2.73
C ILE A 303 24.09 -12.36 -1.78
N LEU A 304 24.33 -13.66 -1.59
CA LEU A 304 23.54 -14.51 -0.66
C LEU A 304 23.58 -13.96 0.78
N THR A 305 24.77 -13.56 1.22
CA THR A 305 24.99 -13.02 2.57
C THR A 305 24.32 -11.65 2.74
N ALA A 306 24.45 -10.76 1.75
CA ALA A 306 23.79 -9.45 1.78
C ALA A 306 22.27 -9.60 1.80
N ARG A 307 21.71 -10.48 0.96
CA ARG A 307 20.27 -10.77 0.95
C ARG A 307 19.78 -11.28 2.30
N THR A 308 20.53 -12.19 2.93
CA THR A 308 20.13 -12.77 4.24
C THR A 308 20.20 -11.75 5.38
N ARG A 309 21.10 -10.76 5.27
CA ARG A 309 21.33 -9.75 6.30
C ARG A 309 20.53 -8.47 6.13
N ALA A 310 20.04 -8.21 4.92
CA ALA A 310 19.24 -7.02 4.64
C ALA A 310 18.02 -6.97 5.56
N GLN A 311 17.68 -5.76 6.01
CA GLN A 311 16.41 -5.47 6.65
C GLN A 311 15.27 -6.10 5.88
N TYR A 312 14.43 -6.87 6.56
CA TYR A 312 13.21 -7.46 6.02
C TYR A 312 12.04 -7.09 6.94
N TYR A 313 10.83 -7.36 6.47
CA TYR A 313 9.59 -6.99 7.15
C TYR A 313 8.79 -8.24 7.52
N ASP A 314 7.54 -8.07 7.97
CA ASP A 314 6.70 -9.21 8.35
C ASP A 314 6.56 -10.26 7.22
N VAL A 315 6.65 -9.80 5.96
CA VAL A 315 6.93 -10.65 4.80
C VAL A 315 8.44 -10.64 4.53
N ALA A 316 9.11 -11.72 4.93
CA ALA A 316 10.57 -11.83 4.85
C ALA A 316 11.15 -11.77 3.42
N ASP A 317 10.32 -12.01 2.41
CA ASP A 317 10.70 -11.86 1.01
C ASP A 317 10.79 -10.39 0.59
N ASN A 318 10.18 -9.46 1.33
CA ASN A 318 10.29 -8.03 1.10
C ASN A 318 11.45 -7.48 1.94
N ILE A 319 12.44 -6.88 1.28
CA ILE A 319 13.62 -6.32 1.94
C ILE A 319 13.75 -4.83 1.67
N ASP A 320 14.45 -4.11 2.55
CA ASP A 320 14.85 -2.74 2.29
C ASP A 320 15.87 -2.69 1.14
N LEU A 321 15.56 -1.90 0.12
CA LEU A 321 16.38 -1.81 -1.09
C LEU A 321 17.74 -1.14 -0.83
N VAL A 322 17.78 -0.13 0.05
CA VAL A 322 18.98 0.66 0.33
C VAL A 322 19.91 -0.06 1.28
N ASP A 323 19.41 -0.71 2.33
CA ASP A 323 20.23 -1.52 3.24
C ASP A 323 20.87 -2.70 2.50
N PHE A 324 20.11 -3.38 1.63
CA PHE A 324 20.65 -4.40 0.75
C PHE A 324 21.80 -3.87 -0.12
N CYS A 325 21.62 -2.70 -0.73
CA CYS A 325 22.65 -2.04 -1.52
C CYS A 325 23.88 -1.66 -0.67
N GLY A 326 23.67 -1.10 0.53
CA GLY A 326 24.74 -0.73 1.44
C GLY A 326 25.56 -1.93 1.92
N LEU A 327 24.92 -3.07 2.17
CA LEU A 327 25.60 -4.33 2.52
C LEU A 327 26.48 -4.84 1.37
N LEU A 328 25.95 -4.81 0.14
CA LEU A 328 26.69 -5.23 -1.05
C LEU A 328 27.83 -4.29 -1.40
N GLU A 329 27.62 -2.99 -1.26
CA GLU A 329 28.65 -1.99 -1.50
C GLU A 329 29.84 -2.20 -0.55
N ARG A 330 29.58 -2.36 0.76
CA ARG A 330 30.63 -2.65 1.75
C ARG A 330 31.39 -3.94 1.43
N ALA A 331 30.71 -4.95 0.89
CA ALA A 331 31.31 -6.24 0.56
C ALA A 331 32.08 -6.25 -0.77
N ASN A 332 31.77 -5.35 -1.71
CA ASN A 332 32.30 -5.38 -3.08
C ASN A 332 33.02 -4.10 -3.54
N GLY A 333 33.06 -3.04 -2.72
CA GLY A 333 33.82 -1.82 -2.96
C GLY A 333 33.54 -1.14 -4.31
N SER A 334 34.59 -0.96 -5.12
CA SER A 334 34.55 -0.30 -6.43
C SER A 334 34.16 -1.20 -7.60
N SER A 335 33.74 -2.44 -7.33
CA SER A 335 33.22 -3.35 -8.36
C SER A 335 31.99 -2.77 -9.07
N GLU A 336 31.59 -3.40 -10.17
CA GLU A 336 30.37 -3.05 -10.89
C GLU A 336 29.13 -3.12 -9.99
N ILE A 337 28.95 -4.20 -9.22
CA ILE A 337 27.85 -4.34 -8.26
C ILE A 337 27.88 -3.21 -7.23
N GLY A 338 29.06 -2.92 -6.65
CA GLY A 338 29.21 -1.83 -5.68
C GLY A 338 28.83 -0.46 -6.27
N ARG A 339 29.20 -0.18 -7.52
CA ARG A 339 28.76 1.04 -8.23
C ARG A 339 27.25 1.07 -8.44
N ARG A 340 26.62 -0.03 -8.85
CA ARG A 340 25.16 -0.09 -9.05
C ARG A 340 24.38 0.03 -7.75
N CYS A 341 24.90 -0.50 -6.65
CA CYS A 341 24.35 -0.28 -5.33
C CYS A 341 24.37 1.22 -4.96
N ARG A 342 25.50 1.93 -5.17
CA ARG A 342 25.56 3.38 -4.98
C ARG A 342 24.56 4.15 -5.85
N ASP A 343 24.44 3.79 -7.12
CA ASP A 343 23.48 4.42 -8.04
C ASP A 343 22.04 4.27 -7.53
N VAL A 344 21.68 3.10 -6.98
CA VAL A 344 20.37 2.86 -6.36
C VAL A 344 20.20 3.69 -5.09
N SER A 345 21.14 3.65 -4.16
CA SER A 345 21.06 4.45 -2.91
C SER A 345 20.90 5.95 -3.22
N ASN A 346 21.69 6.49 -4.15
CA ASN A 346 21.59 7.90 -4.57
C ASN A 346 20.25 8.24 -5.24
N ALA A 347 19.62 7.29 -5.93
CA ALA A 347 18.30 7.48 -6.52
C ALA A 347 17.18 7.50 -5.47
N VAL A 348 17.42 6.93 -4.28
CA VAL A 348 16.47 6.88 -3.16
C VAL A 348 16.67 8.04 -2.17
N GLU A 349 17.92 8.29 -1.77
CA GLU A 349 18.34 9.21 -0.70
C GLU A 349 18.07 10.71 -0.99
N PRO A 350 18.17 11.62 0.01
CA PRO A 350 17.46 12.91 0.02
C PRO A 350 17.58 13.73 -1.27
N GLY A 351 16.42 14.01 -1.88
CA GLY A 351 16.32 14.67 -3.20
C GLY A 351 16.00 13.72 -4.35
N GLY A 352 16.12 12.40 -4.11
CA GLY A 352 15.68 11.31 -4.97
C GLY A 352 14.21 10.93 -4.80
N TYR A 353 13.95 9.63 -4.89
CA TYR A 353 12.62 9.03 -4.85
C TYR A 353 11.93 9.18 -3.48
N VAL A 354 12.66 9.07 -2.37
CA VAL A 354 12.08 9.22 -1.04
C VAL A 354 12.14 10.68 -0.60
N VAL A 355 10.97 11.26 -0.34
CA VAL A 355 10.79 12.64 0.11
C VAL A 355 11.00 12.75 1.61
N ALA A 356 10.44 11.82 2.37
CA ALA A 356 10.54 11.71 3.81
C ALA A 356 10.36 10.26 4.20
N GLN A 357 11.07 9.81 5.22
CA GLN A 357 10.91 8.48 5.79
C GLN A 357 11.26 8.52 7.27
N GLY A 358 10.83 7.50 8.00
CA GLY A 358 11.39 7.17 9.29
C GLY A 358 10.90 5.82 9.79
N CYS A 359 11.56 5.34 10.82
CA CYS A 359 11.21 4.10 11.50
C CYS A 359 11.34 4.25 13.03
N LYS A 360 10.67 3.38 13.75
CA LYS A 360 10.80 3.18 15.20
C LYS A 360 10.84 1.68 15.49
N GLY A 361 11.62 1.26 16.47
CA GLY A 361 11.84 -0.16 16.77
C GLY A 361 13.16 -0.69 16.22
N LYS A 362 13.81 -1.59 16.96
CA LYS A 362 15.12 -2.15 16.59
C LYS A 362 15.02 -3.12 15.41
N GLU A 363 13.87 -3.76 15.27
CA GLU A 363 13.53 -4.74 14.24
C GLU A 363 13.39 -4.11 12.85
N VAL A 364 13.18 -2.80 12.74
CA VAL A 364 13.02 -2.06 11.48
C VAL A 364 14.01 -0.89 11.35
N GLN A 365 15.05 -0.86 12.19
CA GLN A 365 15.96 0.28 12.33
C GLN A 365 16.81 0.57 11.07
N ASN A 366 16.91 -0.39 10.16
CA ASN A 366 17.64 -0.26 8.90
C ASN A 366 16.68 -0.06 7.72
N SER A 367 15.52 0.57 7.95
CA SER A 367 14.57 0.94 6.90
C SER A 367 14.89 2.32 6.33
N HIS A 368 14.77 2.47 5.02
CA HIS A 368 15.16 3.63 4.24
C HIS A 368 14.02 4.18 3.37
N GLY A 369 12.80 3.65 3.52
CA GLY A 369 11.57 4.18 2.96
C GLY A 369 11.11 3.51 1.66
N VAL A 370 11.77 2.46 1.19
CA VAL A 370 11.34 1.71 0.01
C VAL A 370 11.82 0.26 0.05
N ALA A 371 10.87 -0.67 0.12
CA ALA A 371 11.13 -2.09 0.03
C ALA A 371 11.11 -2.60 -1.43
N ILE A 372 11.67 -3.80 -1.64
CA ILE A 372 11.65 -4.54 -2.91
C ILE A 372 11.42 -6.03 -2.65
N TYR A 373 10.72 -6.72 -3.56
CA TYR A 373 10.57 -8.16 -3.50
C TYR A 373 11.87 -8.88 -3.83
N PHE A 374 12.33 -9.75 -2.95
CA PHE A 374 13.50 -10.57 -3.16
C PHE A 374 13.34 -11.93 -2.44
N PRO A 375 12.65 -12.91 -3.03
CA PRO A 375 12.43 -14.20 -2.41
C PRO A 375 13.70 -15.05 -2.35
N THR A 376 13.76 -15.95 -1.36
CA THR A 376 14.88 -16.90 -1.20
C THR A 376 14.57 -18.31 -1.70
N ARG A 377 13.29 -18.66 -1.86
CA ARG A 377 12.85 -20.03 -2.18
C ARG A 377 12.32 -20.17 -3.59
N SER A 378 11.39 -19.33 -3.98
CA SER A 378 10.71 -19.38 -5.27
C SER A 378 10.22 -18.01 -5.67
N VAL A 379 10.26 -17.70 -6.96
CA VAL A 379 9.72 -16.45 -7.49
C VAL A 379 8.24 -16.62 -7.80
N SER A 380 7.38 -15.77 -7.23
CA SER A 380 5.96 -15.78 -7.55
C SER A 380 5.72 -15.55 -9.05
N PRO A 381 4.84 -16.34 -9.70
CA PRO A 381 4.49 -16.12 -11.10
C PRO A 381 3.76 -14.78 -11.33
N LEU A 382 3.06 -14.26 -10.31
CA LEU A 382 2.35 -12.98 -10.39
C LEU A 382 3.30 -11.80 -10.61
N TYR A 383 4.54 -11.90 -10.11
CA TYR A 383 5.54 -10.85 -10.21
C TYR A 383 5.87 -10.48 -11.68
N ALA A 384 5.81 -11.44 -12.61
CA ALA A 384 6.03 -11.18 -14.04
C ALA A 384 4.95 -10.27 -14.66
N GLY A 385 3.78 -10.15 -14.01
CA GLY A 385 2.67 -9.30 -14.41
C GLY A 385 2.89 -7.80 -14.14
N LEU A 386 3.86 -7.44 -13.30
CA LEU A 386 4.10 -6.05 -12.89
C LEU A 386 4.91 -5.26 -13.91
N ASP A 387 4.61 -3.97 -14.03
CA ASP A 387 5.38 -3.06 -14.90
C ASP A 387 6.81 -2.89 -14.43
N PHE A 388 7.02 -2.88 -13.11
CA PHE A 388 8.35 -2.78 -12.51
C PHE A 388 9.23 -3.96 -12.91
N SER A 389 8.69 -5.17 -12.81
CA SER A 389 9.36 -6.41 -13.21
C SER A 389 9.76 -6.36 -14.68
N ARG A 390 8.84 -5.99 -15.58
CA ARG A 390 9.12 -5.80 -17.01
C ARG A 390 10.17 -4.72 -17.28
N LYS A 391 10.13 -3.61 -16.55
CA LYS A 391 11.07 -2.48 -16.73
C LYS A 391 12.48 -2.84 -16.29
N THR A 392 12.61 -3.53 -15.17
CA THR A 392 13.88 -3.74 -14.48
C THR A 392 14.55 -5.05 -14.87
N GLY A 393 13.77 -6.06 -15.27
CA GLY A 393 14.26 -7.43 -15.40
C GLY A 393 14.64 -8.06 -14.05
N TRP A 394 14.16 -7.50 -12.94
CA TRP A 394 14.44 -8.00 -11.60
C TRP A 394 13.98 -9.45 -11.44
N ASP A 395 12.85 -9.85 -12.03
CA ASP A 395 12.35 -11.22 -12.00
C ASP A 395 13.34 -12.25 -12.59
N ARG A 396 14.03 -11.89 -13.68
CA ARG A 396 15.06 -12.73 -14.29
C ARG A 396 16.25 -12.91 -13.36
N PHE A 397 16.68 -11.83 -12.71
CA PHE A 397 17.68 -11.90 -11.66
C PHE A 397 17.22 -12.81 -10.50
N LEU A 398 16.01 -12.64 -9.99
CA LEU A 398 15.47 -13.43 -8.89
C LEU A 398 15.45 -14.93 -9.22
N LYS A 399 15.03 -15.30 -10.44
CA LYS A 399 15.03 -16.70 -10.91
C LYS A 399 16.46 -17.26 -10.94
N ALA A 400 17.41 -16.50 -11.50
CA ALA A 400 18.82 -16.90 -11.53
C ALA A 400 19.41 -17.02 -10.11
N TYR A 401 19.07 -16.09 -9.22
CA TYR A 401 19.50 -16.12 -7.82
C TYR A 401 19.01 -17.38 -7.11
N VAL A 402 17.72 -17.70 -7.21
CA VAL A 402 17.15 -18.89 -6.58
C VAL A 402 17.82 -20.15 -7.12
N SER A 403 18.00 -20.27 -8.44
CA SER A 403 18.72 -21.41 -9.03
C SER A 403 20.16 -21.51 -8.53
N ALA A 404 20.88 -20.39 -8.42
CA ALA A 404 22.27 -20.36 -7.96
C ALA A 404 22.42 -20.63 -6.45
N ALA A 405 21.42 -20.25 -5.65
CA ALA A 405 21.41 -20.50 -4.20
C ALA A 405 21.19 -21.99 -3.86
N HIS A 406 20.53 -22.74 -4.75
CA HIS A 406 20.23 -24.17 -4.56
C HIS A 406 21.12 -25.11 -5.41
N ALA A 407 22.03 -24.56 -6.21
CA ALA A 407 23.03 -25.34 -6.93
C ALA A 407 24.01 -25.97 -5.93
N ARG A 408 24.11 -27.30 -5.94
CA ARG A 408 24.99 -28.08 -5.07
C ARG A 408 26.45 -28.01 -5.49
#